data_AF-A0A098SEZ9-F1
#
_entry.id   AF-A0A098SEZ9-F1
#
_cell.length_a   1.000
_cell.length_b   1.000
_cell.length_c   1.000
_cell.angle_alpha   90.00
_cell.angle_beta   90.00
_cell.angle_gamma   90.00
#
_symmetry.space_group_name_H-M   'P 1'
#
loop_
_entity.id
_entity.type
_entity.pdbx_description
1 polymer ?
#
loop_
_entity_poly.entity_id
_entity_poly.type
_entity_poly.pdbx_seq_one_letter_code
_entity_poly.pdbx_strand_id
1 'polypeptide(L)' 'MKVLLDIDDDKAIHLLEVLKGLNYVRTEPLSEEKASLISELKAAVSELKDIRAGKKSANVAQSFINEL' A
#
# COMPACT_ATOMS: atom_id res chain seq x y z
N MET A 1 -12.06 1.64 -8.04
CA MET A 1 -10.58 1.65 -8.15
C MET A 1 -10.02 2.29 -6.89
N LYS A 2 -8.93 1.77 -6.30
CA LYS A 2 -8.27 2.36 -5.12
C LYS A 2 -6.88 2.83 -5.53
N VAL A 3 -6.53 4.08 -5.21
CA VAL A 3 -5.25 4.71 -5.58
C VAL A 3 -4.62 5.27 -4.30
N LEU A 4 -3.30 5.07 -4.15
CA LEU A 4 -2.48 5.65 -3.09
C LEU A 4 -1.76 6.85 -3.71
N LEU A 5 -1.83 8.00 -3.04
CA LEU A 5 -1.19 9.24 -3.48
C LEU A 5 -0.13 9.57 -2.44
N ASP A 6 1.11 9.74 -2.92
CA ASP A 6 2.22 10.26 -2.13
C ASP A 6 2.36 11.75 -2.47
N ILE A 7 2.11 12.60 -1.48
CA ILE A 7 1.95 14.05 -1.66
C ILE A 7 2.62 14.71 -0.46
N ASP A 8 3.39 15.76 -0.70
CA ASP A 8 3.93 16.59 0.38
C ASP A 8 2.80 17.15 1.25
N ASP A 9 2.98 17.13 2.58
CA ASP A 9 1.98 17.55 3.57
C ASP A 9 1.46 18.99 3.33
N ASP A 10 2.36 19.89 2.91
CA ASP A 10 2.06 21.29 2.62
C ASP A 10 1.08 21.47 1.43
N LYS A 11 1.01 20.49 0.54
CA LYS A 11 0.15 20.46 -0.65
C LYS A 11 -1.05 19.52 -0.49
N ALA A 12 -0.94 18.53 0.40
CA ALA A 12 -1.96 17.51 0.60
C ALA A 12 -3.32 18.11 1.00
N ILE A 13 -3.31 19.15 1.85
CA ILE A 13 -4.53 19.82 2.34
C ILE A 13 -5.34 20.39 1.17
N HIS A 14 -4.70 21.13 0.27
CA HIS A 14 -5.36 21.76 -0.87
C HIS A 14 -5.93 20.73 -1.86
N LEU A 15 -5.18 19.66 -2.13
CA LEU A 15 -5.66 18.59 -3.01
C LEU A 15 -6.84 17.83 -2.39
N LEU A 16 -6.81 17.59 -1.08
CA LEU A 16 -7.90 16.94 -0.34
C LEU A 16 -9.21 17.74 -0.43
N GLU A 17 -9.16 19.07 -0.39
CA GLU A 17 -10.35 19.91 -0.56
C GLU A 17 -10.98 19.75 -1.95
N VAL A 18 -10.16 19.73 -3.00
CA VAL A 18 -10.63 19.49 -4.37
C VAL A 18 -11.27 18.10 -4.48
N LEU A 19 -10.60 17.07 -3.94
CA LEU A 19 -11.11 15.70 -3.99
C LEU A 19 -12.41 15.51 -3.20
N LYS A 20 -12.58 16.20 -2.07
CA LYS A 20 -13.83 16.19 -1.29
C LYS A 20 -15.00 16.83 -2.03
N GLY A 21 -14.73 17.77 -2.95
CA GLY A 21 -15.75 18.38 -3.80
C GLY A 21 -16.32 17.41 -4.85
N LEU A 22 -15.64 16.30 -5.12
CA LEU A 22 -16.08 15.29 -6.08
C LEU A 22 -16.95 14.24 -5.37
N ASN A 23 -18.26 14.25 -5.63
CA ASN A 23 -19.23 13.36 -4.99
C ASN A 23 -18.99 11.85 -5.23
N TYR A 24 -18.18 11.50 -6.24
CA TYR A 24 -17.81 10.14 -6.58
C TYR A 24 -16.46 9.70 -6.00
N VAL A 25 -15.79 10.57 -5.23
CA VAL A 25 -14.51 10.28 -4.58
C VAL A 25 -14.69 10.27 -3.07
N ARG A 26 -14.22 9.21 -2.42
CA ARG A 26 -14.12 9.13 -0.97
C ARG A 26 -12.66 9.26 -0.57
N THR A 27 -12.34 10.30 0.18
CA THR A 27 -10.98 10.56 0.70
C THR A 27 -10.91 10.16 2.17
N GLU A 28 -9.92 9.36 2.54
CA GLU A 28 -9.60 9.05 3.94
C GLU A 28 -8.10 9.32 4.14
N PRO A 29 -7.71 10.26 5.02
CA PRO A 29 -6.32 10.48 5.34
C PRO A 29 -5.76 9.25 6.07
N LEU A 30 -4.60 8.80 5.63
CA LEU A 30 -3.86 7.74 6.29
C LEU A 30 -2.83 8.35 7.23
N SER A 31 -2.64 7.76 8.40
CA SER A 31 -1.43 8.03 9.18
C SER A 31 -0.22 7.40 8.50
N GLU A 32 0.95 7.99 8.71
CA GLU A 32 2.23 7.53 8.15
C GLU A 32 2.49 6.05 8.48
N GLU A 33 2.24 5.64 9.73
CA GLU A 33 2.35 4.24 10.17
C GLU A 33 1.44 3.29 9.36
N LYS A 34 0.19 3.70 9.11
CA LYS A 34 -0.75 2.90 8.30
C LYS A 34 -0.33 2.85 6.84
N ALA A 35 0.31 3.91 6.33
CA ALA A 35 0.76 3.98 4.94
C ALA A 35 1.95 3.03 4.69
N SER A 36 2.90 2.98 5.63
CA SER A 36 4.02 2.04 5.60
C SER A 36 3.52 0.59 5.64
N LEU A 37 2.66 0.28 6.62
CA LEU A 37 2.10 -1.07 6.79
C LEU A 37 1.33 -1.56 5.56
N ILE A 38 0.52 -0.70 4.93
CA ILE A 38 -0.21 -1.08 3.71
C ILE A 38 0.76 -1.33 2.55
N SER A 39 1.82 -0.52 2.42
CA SER A 39 2.81 -0.66 1.35
C SER A 39 3.61 -1.95 1.51
N GLU A 40 4.09 -2.23 2.72
CA GLU A 40 4.78 -3.48 3.08
C GLU A 40 3.89 -4.70 2.85
N LEU A 41 2.64 -4.66 3.32
CA LEU A 41 1.70 -5.76 3.15
C LEU A 41 1.37 -5.99 1.67
N LYS A 42 1.21 -4.92 0.89
CA LYS A 42 0.94 -5.04 -0.56
C LYS A 42 2.15 -5.64 -1.29
N ALA A 43 3.37 -5.25 -0.92
CA ALA A 43 4.59 -5.85 -1.46
C ALA A 43 4.65 -7.35 -1.13
N ALA A 44 4.47 -7.72 0.14
CA ALA A 44 4.46 -9.11 0.58
C ALA A 44 3.38 -9.95 -0.12
N VAL A 45 2.15 -9.42 -0.23
CA VAL A 45 1.06 -10.10 -0.95
C VAL A 45 1.37 -10.23 -2.45
N SER A 46 2.04 -9.25 -3.06
CA SER A 46 2.49 -9.34 -4.45
C SER A 46 3.52 -10.45 -4.63
N GLU A 47 4.52 -10.53 -3.74
CA GLU A 47 5.52 -11.59 -3.78
C GLU A 47 4.90 -12.98 -3.60
N LEU A 48 3.97 -13.13 -2.66
CA LEU A 48 3.24 -14.37 -2.46
C LEU A 48 2.37 -14.74 -3.67
N LYS A 49 1.79 -13.75 -4.36
CA LYS A 49 1.07 -13.97 -5.62
C LYS A 49 2.00 -14.43 -6.72
N ASP A 50 3.21 -13.88 -6.83
CA ASP A 50 4.20 -14.28 -7.83
C ASP A 50 4.76 -15.68 -7.57
N ILE A 51 4.94 -16.05 -6.30
CA ILE A 51 5.27 -17.41 -5.88
C ILE A 51 4.13 -18.37 -6.23
N ARG A 52 2.88 -18.02 -5.89
CA ARG A 52 1.69 -18.83 -6.20
C ARG A 52 1.42 -18.96 -7.70
N ALA A 53 1.79 -17.94 -8.48
CA ALA A 53 1.72 -17.96 -9.95
C ALA A 53 2.84 -18.79 -10.61
N GLY A 54 3.73 -19.41 -9.82
CA GLY A 54 4.82 -20.26 -10.30
C GLY A 54 5.99 -19.49 -10.92
N LYS A 55 6.06 -18.16 -10.73
CA LYS A 55 7.12 -17.31 -11.29
C LYS A 55 8.35 -17.16 -10.39
N LYS A 56 8.24 -17.50 -9.09
CA LYS A 56 9.35 -17.47 -8.11
C LYS A 56 9.29 -18.71 -7.21
N SER A 57 10.42 -19.39 -7.01
CA SER A 57 10.53 -20.55 -6.12
C SER A 57 10.23 -20.15 -4.67
N ALA A 58 9.39 -20.94 -3.99
CA ALA A 58 8.82 -20.66 -2.66
C ALA A 58 9.81 -20.77 -1.48
N ASN A 59 11.06 -20.35 -1.66
CA ASN A 59 12.08 -20.40 -0.59
C ASN A 59 11.92 -19.25 0.43
N VAL A 60 11.00 -18.30 0.20
CA VAL A 60 10.86 -17.09 1.03
C VAL A 60 10.17 -17.37 2.38
N ALA A 61 9.19 -18.29 2.41
CA ALA A 61 8.43 -18.56 3.64
C ALA A 61 9.25 -19.27 4.72
N GLN A 62 10.22 -20.11 4.33
CA GLN A 62 11.08 -20.81 5.29
C GLN A 62 12.16 -19.90 5.87
N SER A 63 12.66 -18.94 5.08
CA SER A 63 13.64 -17.94 5.55
C SER A 63 13.03 -16.94 6.52
N PHE A 64 11.79 -16.51 6.30
CA PHE A 64 11.11 -15.59 7.24
C PHE A 64 10.90 -16.19 8.64
N ILE A 65 10.67 -17.50 8.74
CA ILE A 65 10.53 -18.19 10.04
C ILE A 65 11.89 -18.40 10.73
N ASN A 66 12.99 -18.37 9.99
CA ASN A 66 14.34 -18.59 10.55
C ASN A 66 15.05 -17.29 10.97
N GLU A 67 14.47 -16.11 10.70
CA GLU A 67 15.00 -14.81 11.10
C GLU A 67 14.30 -14.22 12.35
N LEU A 68 13.38 -14.98 12.97
CA LEU A 68 12.78 -14.71 14.29
C LEU A 68 13.45 -15.57 15.37
#